data_AF-A0A5M9J7D3-F1
#
_entry.id   AF-A0A5M9J7D3-F1
#
_cell.length_a   1.000
_cell.length_b   1.000
_cell.length_c   1.000
_cell.angle_alpha   90.00
_cell.angle_beta   90.00
_cell.angle_gamma   90.00
#
_symmetry.space_group_name_H-M   'P 1'
#
loop_
_entity.id
_entity.type
_entity.pdbx_description
1 polymer ?
#
loop_
_entity_poly.entity_id
_entity_poly.type
_entity_poly.pdbx_seq_one_letter_code
_entity_poly.pdbx_strand_id
1 'polypeptide(L)'
;MRLSQALAHLALVPFAIAYPTFSAPAAAAIQKAGTAFTVTWADNGDAPSIADLSTYTLDVCAGSSSGTDLEVVSSVSAGTTLGSTLSTTVTVPATKGGSVTNAYFMRMIATATAGGTVTVYSNRFSISGMTGTFSSTFTITGTAGPATVNTVADTAASSSASSADDGVFATPYQSQTGLTKYAPMGLMPGTTITATNTSPQYPTSSADIATGYLSPPTIDTTLTQPQTASFASHANTVAAASMPTGDMAKFLARWKD
;
A
#
# COMPACT_ATOMS: atom_id res chain seq x y z
N MET A 1 -28.29 36.98 -39.49
CA MET A 1 -27.19 36.02 -39.27
C MET A 1 -26.48 36.36 -37.96
N ARG A 2 -26.70 35.60 -36.88
CA ARG A 2 -25.72 35.39 -35.79
C ARG A 2 -26.03 34.05 -35.13
N LEU A 3 -25.35 32.98 -35.59
CA LEU A 3 -25.31 31.68 -34.92
C LEU A 3 -24.51 31.86 -33.62
N SER A 4 -25.14 31.63 -32.48
CA SER A 4 -24.43 31.50 -31.21
C SER A 4 -23.94 30.05 -31.10
N GLN A 5 -22.64 29.85 -31.29
CA GLN A 5 -21.99 28.56 -31.04
C GLN A 5 -21.82 28.39 -29.52
N ALA A 6 -22.61 27.48 -28.94
CA ALA A 6 -22.34 26.96 -27.60
C ALA A 6 -21.24 25.91 -27.71
N LEU A 7 -20.02 26.27 -27.32
CA LEU A 7 -18.89 25.35 -27.24
C LEU A 7 -19.05 24.50 -25.97
N ALA A 8 -19.52 23.27 -26.13
CA ALA A 8 -19.57 22.29 -25.04
C ALA A 8 -18.13 21.85 -24.71
N HIS A 9 -17.61 22.28 -23.56
CA HIS A 9 -16.39 21.72 -23.01
C HIS A 9 -16.69 20.31 -22.46
N LEU A 10 -16.31 19.29 -23.24
CA LEU A 10 -16.24 17.93 -22.76
C LEU A 10 -15.02 17.82 -21.83
N ALA A 11 -15.25 17.90 -20.52
CA ALA A 11 -14.23 17.66 -19.52
C ALA A 11 -13.79 16.18 -19.61
N LEU A 12 -12.58 15.95 -20.12
CA LEU A 12 -11.95 14.63 -20.12
C LEU A 12 -11.38 14.40 -18.72
N VAL A 13 -12.13 13.71 -17.87
CA VAL A 13 -11.69 13.29 -16.53
C VAL A 13 -10.58 12.25 -16.71
N PRO A 14 -9.41 12.38 -16.07
CA PRO A 14 -8.43 11.30 -16.05
C PRO A 14 -9.06 10.10 -15.35
N PHE A 15 -9.27 9.01 -16.09
CA PHE A 15 -9.71 7.75 -15.52
C PHE A 15 -8.56 7.16 -14.69
N ALA A 16 -8.54 7.45 -13.38
CA ALA A 16 -7.93 6.53 -12.43
C ALA A 16 -8.86 5.30 -12.36
N ILE A 17 -8.38 4.17 -12.85
CA ILE A 17 -9.14 2.91 -12.92
C ILE A 17 -8.65 1.99 -11.81
N ALA A 18 -9.56 1.16 -11.29
CA ALA A 18 -9.60 0.89 -9.88
C ALA A 18 -9.61 -0.59 -9.42
N TYR A 19 -9.60 -0.90 -8.11
CA TYR A 19 -9.66 -2.28 -7.59
C TYR A 19 -11.07 -2.70 -7.10
N PRO A 20 -11.38 -4.02 -7.04
CA PRO A 20 -12.74 -4.46 -6.75
C PRO A 20 -13.18 -4.20 -5.30
N THR A 21 -14.39 -3.68 -5.13
CA THR A 21 -15.07 -3.50 -3.83
C THR A 21 -16.38 -4.25 -3.77
N PHE A 22 -16.60 -5.05 -2.73
CA PHE A 22 -17.81 -5.85 -2.60
C PHE A 22 -19.01 -5.00 -2.17
N SER A 23 -20.14 -5.19 -2.85
CA SER A 23 -21.44 -4.64 -2.47
C SER A 23 -22.43 -5.71 -1.99
N ALA A 24 -22.20 -6.98 -2.36
CA ALA A 24 -22.95 -8.12 -1.85
C ALA A 24 -22.01 -9.31 -1.54
N PRO A 25 -22.22 -10.05 -0.43
CA PRO A 25 -23.32 -9.90 0.53
C PRO A 25 -23.26 -8.63 1.39
N ALA A 26 -24.43 -8.11 1.79
CA ALA A 26 -24.52 -6.97 2.71
C ALA A 26 -23.99 -7.34 4.11
N ALA A 27 -23.56 -6.33 4.87
CA ALA A 27 -23.11 -6.51 6.24
C ALA A 27 -24.20 -7.18 7.10
N ALA A 28 -23.81 -8.21 7.87
CA ALA A 28 -24.68 -9.04 8.69
C ALA A 28 -25.80 -9.79 7.94
N ALA A 29 -25.74 -9.89 6.61
CA ALA A 29 -26.68 -10.71 5.86
C ALA A 29 -26.61 -12.18 6.31
N ILE A 30 -27.73 -12.90 6.19
CA ILE A 30 -27.81 -14.33 6.51
C ILE A 30 -28.08 -15.09 5.22
N GLN A 31 -27.10 -15.90 4.81
CA GLN A 31 -27.22 -16.83 3.69
C GLN A 31 -27.61 -18.23 4.20
N LYS A 32 -27.97 -19.13 3.29
CA LYS A 32 -28.33 -20.52 3.62
C LYS A 32 -27.36 -21.49 2.97
N ALA A 33 -26.85 -22.42 3.76
CA ALA A 33 -25.99 -23.49 3.27
C ALA A 33 -26.69 -24.32 2.18
N GLY A 34 -25.93 -24.74 1.17
CA GLY A 34 -26.42 -25.49 0.02
C GLY A 34 -27.35 -24.71 -0.92
N THR A 35 -27.57 -23.42 -0.69
CA THR A 35 -28.36 -22.54 -1.56
C THR A 35 -27.45 -21.52 -2.23
N ALA A 36 -27.64 -21.30 -3.53
CA ALA A 36 -26.88 -20.32 -4.27
C ALA A 36 -27.25 -18.89 -3.81
N PHE A 37 -26.24 -18.04 -3.61
CA PHE A 37 -26.42 -16.60 -3.37
C PHE A 37 -25.50 -15.79 -4.28
N THR A 38 -25.91 -14.55 -4.54
CA THR A 38 -25.17 -13.65 -5.44
C THR A 38 -24.09 -12.89 -4.66
N VAL A 39 -22.90 -12.86 -5.24
CA VAL A 39 -21.79 -12.02 -4.83
C VAL A 39 -21.61 -10.95 -5.90
N THR A 40 -21.53 -9.69 -5.49
CA THR A 40 -21.39 -8.56 -6.40
C THR A 40 -20.26 -7.66 -5.91
N TRP A 41 -19.46 -7.19 -6.85
CA TRP A 41 -18.43 -6.18 -6.61
C TRP A 41 -18.58 -5.02 -7.59
N ALA A 42 -17.86 -3.94 -7.36
CA ALA A 42 -17.78 -2.78 -8.23
C ALA A 42 -16.34 -2.27 -8.28
N ASP A 43 -16.04 -1.47 -9.29
CA ASP A 43 -14.74 -0.83 -9.38
C ASP A 43 -14.68 0.41 -8.46
N ASN A 44 -13.60 0.58 -7.68
CA ASN A 44 -13.61 1.49 -6.52
C ASN A 44 -13.04 2.92 -6.72
N GLY A 45 -12.54 3.25 -7.90
CA GLY A 45 -11.77 4.47 -8.18
C GLY A 45 -10.24 4.45 -7.95
N ASP A 46 -9.65 3.45 -7.25
CA ASP A 46 -8.23 3.46 -6.82
C ASP A 46 -7.32 2.42 -7.49
N ALA A 47 -6.10 2.80 -7.87
CA ALA A 47 -5.13 1.88 -8.50
C ALA A 47 -4.75 0.65 -7.62
N PRO A 48 -4.45 -0.52 -8.24
CA PRO A 48 -4.43 -0.80 -9.68
C PRO A 48 -5.83 -1.03 -10.27
N SER A 49 -5.93 -0.77 -11.56
CA SER A 49 -7.13 -0.94 -12.36
C SER A 49 -7.59 -2.39 -12.49
N ILE A 50 -8.90 -2.64 -12.54
CA ILE A 50 -9.49 -3.93 -12.91
C ILE A 50 -8.96 -4.39 -14.28
N ALA A 51 -8.71 -3.46 -15.20
CA ALA A 51 -8.11 -3.75 -16.50
C ALA A 51 -6.62 -4.14 -16.40
N ASP A 52 -5.95 -3.73 -15.33
CA ASP A 52 -4.57 -4.09 -15.00
C ASP A 52 -4.49 -5.37 -14.14
N LEU A 53 -5.61 -6.08 -13.94
CA LEU A 53 -5.64 -7.37 -13.25
C LEU A 53 -5.66 -8.51 -14.27
N SER A 54 -4.69 -9.43 -14.15
CA SER A 54 -4.56 -10.59 -15.03
C SER A 54 -5.54 -11.70 -14.66
N THR A 55 -5.59 -12.05 -13.38
CA THR A 55 -6.34 -13.18 -12.84
C THR A 55 -6.84 -12.85 -11.45
N TYR A 56 -7.92 -13.50 -11.04
CA TYR A 56 -8.35 -13.51 -9.65
C TYR A 56 -8.71 -14.90 -9.15
N THR A 57 -8.57 -15.07 -7.84
CA THR A 57 -9.22 -16.11 -7.08
C THR A 57 -10.31 -15.48 -6.21
N LEU A 58 -11.43 -16.17 -6.07
CA LEU A 58 -12.53 -15.79 -5.19
C LEU A 58 -12.84 -16.95 -4.26
N ASP A 59 -12.81 -16.68 -2.97
CA ASP A 59 -13.06 -17.65 -1.92
C ASP A 59 -14.11 -17.13 -0.93
N VAL A 60 -14.86 -18.06 -0.37
CA VAL A 60 -15.58 -17.85 0.90
C VAL A 60 -14.63 -18.26 2.02
N CYS A 61 -14.38 -17.33 2.93
CA CYS A 61 -13.55 -17.56 4.10
C CYS A 61 -14.37 -17.41 5.39
N ALA A 62 -13.90 -18.04 6.46
CA ALA A 62 -14.32 -17.75 7.81
C ALA A 62 -13.09 -17.41 8.67
N GLY A 63 -13.19 -16.47 9.60
CA GLY A 63 -12.01 -16.02 10.33
C GLY A 63 -12.22 -14.90 11.34
N SER A 64 -11.19 -14.67 12.16
CA SER A 64 -11.13 -13.58 13.14
C SER A 64 -11.08 -12.20 12.49
N SER A 65 -11.42 -11.15 13.24
CA SER A 65 -11.41 -9.76 12.76
C SER A 65 -10.01 -9.23 12.37
N SER A 66 -8.94 -9.84 12.86
CA SER A 66 -7.56 -9.48 12.51
C SER A 66 -7.16 -9.90 11.09
N GLY A 67 -7.88 -10.83 10.45
CA GLY A 67 -7.49 -11.41 9.17
C GLY A 67 -6.29 -12.37 9.22
N THR A 68 -5.69 -12.61 10.39
CA THR A 68 -4.54 -13.51 10.58
C THR A 68 -4.95 -14.98 10.68
N ASP A 69 -6.10 -15.24 11.30
CA ASP A 69 -6.67 -16.58 11.47
C ASP A 69 -7.89 -16.71 10.56
N LEU A 70 -7.67 -17.20 9.34
CA LEU A 70 -8.72 -17.45 8.36
C LEU A 70 -8.65 -18.88 7.84
N GLU A 71 -9.83 -19.45 7.59
CA GLU A 71 -10.04 -20.75 6.99
C GLU A 71 -10.81 -20.57 5.67
N VAL A 72 -10.33 -21.20 4.59
CA VAL A 72 -11.03 -21.21 3.30
C VAL A 72 -12.14 -22.25 3.35
N VAL A 73 -13.39 -21.78 3.38
CA VAL A 73 -14.60 -22.62 3.49
C VAL A 73 -14.96 -23.19 2.12
N SER A 74 -14.89 -22.36 1.07
CA SER A 74 -15.22 -22.79 -0.29
C SER A 74 -14.50 -21.92 -1.31
N SER A 75 -13.83 -22.53 -2.27
CA SER A 75 -13.31 -21.81 -3.44
C SER A 75 -14.42 -21.67 -4.48
N VAL A 76 -14.62 -20.43 -4.95
CA VAL A 76 -15.65 -20.06 -5.93
C VAL A 76 -15.06 -20.03 -7.33
N SER A 77 -13.89 -19.42 -7.48
CA SER A 77 -13.14 -19.37 -8.74
C SER A 77 -11.64 -19.36 -8.46
N ALA A 78 -10.88 -19.97 -9.37
CA ALA A 78 -9.42 -20.02 -9.29
C ALA A 78 -8.81 -19.60 -10.64
N GLY A 79 -7.97 -18.56 -10.62
CA GLY A 79 -7.18 -18.13 -11.78
C GLY A 79 -8.01 -17.65 -12.98
N THR A 80 -9.23 -17.14 -12.75
CA THR A 80 -10.11 -16.67 -13.83
C THR A 80 -9.76 -15.23 -14.21
N THR A 81 -9.96 -14.83 -15.45
CA THR A 81 -9.81 -13.43 -15.88
C THR A 81 -10.94 -12.58 -15.32
N LEU A 82 -10.64 -11.38 -14.82
CA LEU A 82 -11.69 -10.40 -14.50
C LEU A 82 -12.27 -9.90 -15.82
N GLY A 83 -13.41 -10.44 -16.22
CA GLY A 83 -14.22 -9.85 -17.30
C GLY A 83 -14.97 -8.61 -16.82
N SER A 84 -15.78 -8.02 -17.70
CA SER A 84 -16.71 -6.93 -17.35
C SER A 84 -17.87 -7.37 -16.44
N THR A 85 -17.98 -8.66 -16.12
CA THR A 85 -19.03 -9.19 -15.25
C THR A 85 -18.63 -9.04 -13.79
N LEU A 86 -19.33 -8.17 -13.07
CA LEU A 86 -19.05 -7.78 -11.70
C LEU A 86 -19.86 -8.57 -10.65
N SER A 87 -20.34 -9.75 -11.02
CA SER A 87 -21.13 -10.60 -10.13
C SER A 87 -20.93 -12.09 -10.43
N THR A 88 -21.06 -12.93 -9.41
CA THR A 88 -21.11 -14.39 -9.56
C THR A 88 -22.07 -15.01 -8.56
N THR A 89 -22.39 -16.29 -8.75
CA THR A 89 -23.20 -17.07 -7.81
C THR A 89 -22.33 -18.05 -7.05
N VAL A 90 -22.59 -18.18 -5.75
CA VAL A 90 -21.82 -19.00 -4.83
C VAL A 90 -22.74 -19.95 -4.10
N THR A 91 -22.35 -21.23 -4.03
CA THR A 91 -23.03 -22.23 -3.20
C THR A 91 -22.02 -22.79 -2.20
N VAL A 92 -22.30 -22.67 -0.90
CA VAL A 92 -21.43 -23.19 0.16
C VAL A 92 -22.01 -24.50 0.70
N PRO A 93 -21.29 -25.64 0.62
CA PRO A 93 -21.75 -26.89 1.20
C PRO A 93 -21.86 -26.81 2.72
N ALA A 94 -22.94 -27.35 3.30
CA ALA A 94 -23.20 -27.29 4.75
C ALA A 94 -22.08 -27.90 5.61
N THR A 95 -21.35 -28.87 5.07
CA THR A 95 -20.29 -29.61 5.77
C THR A 95 -18.98 -28.86 5.89
N LYS A 96 -18.82 -27.72 5.21
CA LYS A 96 -17.53 -27.03 5.06
C LYS A 96 -17.23 -25.95 6.10
N GLY A 97 -18.12 -25.71 7.06
CA GLY A 97 -17.91 -24.72 8.10
C GLY A 97 -18.92 -24.84 9.24
N GLY A 98 -18.73 -24.06 10.31
CA GLY A 98 -19.58 -24.07 11.50
C GLY A 98 -20.58 -22.92 11.57
N SER A 99 -21.69 -23.12 12.28
CA SER A 99 -22.71 -22.08 12.45
C SER A 99 -22.24 -21.02 13.46
N VAL A 100 -21.54 -20.00 12.97
CA VAL A 100 -21.04 -18.89 13.78
C VAL A 100 -21.48 -17.56 13.16
N THR A 101 -22.09 -16.69 13.96
CA THR A 101 -22.58 -15.38 13.52
C THR A 101 -21.44 -14.50 13.03
N ASN A 102 -21.61 -13.93 11.82
CA ASN A 102 -20.65 -13.03 11.17
C ASN A 102 -19.23 -13.59 10.99
N ALA A 103 -19.08 -14.91 11.01
CA ALA A 103 -17.79 -15.53 10.79
C ALA A 103 -17.33 -15.46 9.34
N TYR A 104 -18.28 -15.39 8.39
CA TYR A 104 -18.00 -15.54 6.97
C TYR A 104 -17.79 -14.20 6.27
N PHE A 105 -16.92 -14.19 5.27
CA PHE A 105 -16.69 -13.07 4.36
C PHE A 105 -16.13 -13.58 3.03
N MET A 106 -16.30 -12.79 1.97
CA MET A 106 -15.65 -13.05 0.68
C MET A 106 -14.22 -12.55 0.72
N ARG A 107 -13.31 -13.29 0.08
CA ARG A 107 -11.95 -12.84 -0.22
C ARG A 107 -11.73 -12.95 -1.72
N MET A 108 -11.28 -11.86 -2.34
CA MET A 108 -10.77 -11.87 -3.70
C MET A 108 -9.29 -11.52 -3.67
N ILE A 109 -8.46 -12.36 -4.29
CA ILE A 109 -7.05 -12.09 -4.52
C ILE A 109 -6.89 -11.90 -6.02
N ALA A 110 -6.63 -10.67 -6.44
CA ALA A 110 -6.38 -10.34 -7.82
C ALA A 110 -4.90 -10.07 -8.07
N THR A 111 -4.35 -10.60 -9.16
CA THR A 111 -2.95 -10.45 -9.53
C THR A 111 -2.81 -9.38 -10.61
N ALA A 112 -2.06 -8.32 -10.35
CA ALA A 112 -1.83 -7.28 -11.35
C ALA A 112 -0.88 -7.75 -12.46
N THR A 113 -1.11 -7.29 -13.69
CA THR A 113 -0.21 -7.54 -14.84
C THR A 113 1.18 -6.96 -14.63
N ALA A 114 1.28 -5.85 -13.91
CA ALA A 114 2.56 -5.24 -13.51
C ALA A 114 3.28 -5.97 -12.37
N GLY A 115 2.68 -7.05 -11.83
CA GLY A 115 3.17 -7.78 -10.66
C GLY A 115 2.52 -7.34 -9.35
N GLY A 116 2.47 -8.26 -8.39
CA GLY A 116 1.84 -8.06 -7.09
C GLY A 116 0.37 -8.44 -7.04
N THR A 117 -0.21 -8.34 -5.86
CA THR A 117 -1.59 -8.77 -5.61
C THR A 117 -2.39 -7.73 -4.85
N VAL A 118 -3.67 -7.59 -5.19
CA VAL A 118 -4.63 -6.87 -4.36
C VAL A 118 -5.57 -7.91 -3.74
N THR A 119 -5.58 -7.95 -2.41
CA THR A 119 -6.51 -8.78 -1.65
C THR A 119 -7.59 -7.91 -1.03
N VAL A 120 -8.82 -8.09 -1.47
CA VAL A 120 -9.99 -7.35 -1.00
C VAL A 120 -10.96 -8.30 -0.30
N TYR A 121 -11.65 -7.78 0.71
CA TYR A 121 -12.59 -8.54 1.52
C TYR A 121 -13.97 -7.89 1.51
N SER A 122 -15.03 -8.70 1.57
CA SER A 122 -16.39 -8.18 1.77
C SER A 122 -16.66 -7.87 3.24
N ASN A 123 -17.78 -7.20 3.49
CA ASN A 123 -18.38 -7.22 4.82
C ASN A 123 -18.71 -8.66 5.27
N ARG A 124 -18.79 -8.83 6.59
CA ARG A 124 -19.11 -10.12 7.20
C ARG A 124 -20.58 -10.45 7.06
N PHE A 125 -20.85 -11.73 6.87
CA PHE A 125 -22.18 -12.32 6.80
C PHE A 125 -22.22 -13.65 7.58
N SER A 126 -23.42 -14.18 7.78
CA SER A 126 -23.65 -15.47 8.44
C SER A 126 -24.16 -16.49 7.44
N ILE A 127 -23.85 -17.78 7.64
CA ILE A 127 -24.46 -18.87 6.87
C ILE A 127 -25.23 -19.78 7.83
N SER A 128 -26.54 -19.85 7.63
CA SER A 128 -27.44 -20.74 8.36
C SER A 128 -27.43 -22.16 7.80
N GLY A 129 -27.71 -23.16 8.63
CA GLY A 129 -27.77 -24.57 8.20
C GLY A 129 -26.40 -25.23 7.99
N MET A 130 -25.33 -24.63 8.51
CA MET A 130 -23.99 -25.21 8.51
C MET A 130 -23.90 -26.34 9.55
N THR A 131 -23.35 -27.49 9.14
CA THR A 131 -23.23 -28.71 9.96
C THR A 131 -21.78 -29.13 10.20
N GLY A 132 -20.82 -28.45 9.55
CA GLY A 132 -19.40 -28.63 9.82
C GLY A 132 -18.96 -27.94 11.10
N THR A 133 -17.66 -27.98 11.34
CA THR A 133 -16.99 -27.35 12.49
C THR A 133 -15.73 -26.67 12.03
N PHE A 134 -15.41 -25.51 12.61
CA PHE A 134 -14.12 -24.86 12.38
C PHE A 134 -13.06 -25.49 13.27
N SER A 135 -11.83 -25.55 12.76
CA SER A 135 -10.69 -26.06 13.54
C SER A 135 -10.20 -25.05 14.59
N SER A 136 -10.63 -23.80 14.47
CA SER A 136 -10.24 -22.68 15.34
C SER A 136 -11.46 -21.92 15.84
N THR A 137 -11.29 -21.26 16.99
CA THR A 137 -12.30 -20.32 17.53
C THR A 137 -12.03 -18.92 16.99
N PHE A 138 -13.01 -18.32 16.34
CA PHE A 138 -12.88 -16.97 15.79
C PHE A 138 -13.32 -15.91 16.78
N THR A 139 -12.53 -14.85 16.92
CA THR A 139 -12.92 -13.64 17.65
C THR A 139 -13.42 -12.61 16.65
N ILE A 140 -14.71 -12.28 16.73
CA ILE A 140 -15.39 -11.45 15.74
C ILE A 140 -15.89 -10.17 16.42
N THR A 141 -15.44 -9.03 15.93
CA THR A 141 -15.87 -7.71 16.36
C THR A 141 -16.60 -7.00 15.21
N GLY A 142 -17.91 -6.81 15.36
CA GLY A 142 -18.74 -6.10 14.39
C GLY A 142 -19.02 -6.88 13.09
N THR A 143 -19.30 -6.14 12.03
CA THR A 143 -19.75 -6.66 10.73
C THR A 143 -18.82 -6.29 9.58
N ALA A 144 -17.76 -5.53 9.86
CA ALA A 144 -16.74 -5.19 8.87
C ALA A 144 -15.85 -6.41 8.58
N GLY A 145 -15.50 -6.58 7.30
CA GLY A 145 -14.49 -7.55 6.90
C GLY A 145 -13.08 -7.14 7.33
N PRO A 146 -12.08 -8.01 7.14
CA PRO A 146 -10.68 -7.62 7.23
C PRO A 146 -10.34 -6.44 6.30
N ALA A 147 -9.26 -5.72 6.62
CA ALA A 147 -8.78 -4.63 5.77
C ALA A 147 -8.22 -5.14 4.44
N THR A 148 -8.40 -4.34 3.37
CA THR A 148 -7.78 -4.59 2.07
C THR A 148 -6.25 -4.58 2.20
N VAL A 149 -5.59 -5.53 1.55
CA VAL A 149 -4.13 -5.61 1.46
C VAL A 149 -3.73 -5.46 0.00
N ASN A 150 -3.09 -4.34 -0.34
CA ASN A 150 -2.64 -4.06 -1.70
C ASN A 150 -1.10 -4.12 -1.77
N THR A 151 -0.58 -5.17 -2.40
CA THR A 151 0.86 -5.35 -2.64
C THR A 151 1.27 -5.03 -4.08
N VAL A 152 0.41 -4.38 -4.87
CA VAL A 152 0.76 -3.98 -6.25
C VAL A 152 1.70 -2.77 -6.23
N ALA A 153 1.51 -1.83 -5.30
CA ALA A 153 2.52 -0.83 -4.97
C ALA A 153 3.76 -1.48 -4.33
N ASP A 154 3.55 -2.54 -3.54
CA ASP A 154 4.61 -3.24 -2.81
C ASP A 154 5.40 -4.24 -3.68
N THR A 155 4.96 -4.51 -4.92
CA THR A 155 5.70 -5.32 -5.91
C THR A 155 6.44 -4.46 -6.91
N ALA A 156 6.08 -3.17 -7.06
CA ALA A 156 7.06 -2.19 -7.51
C ALA A 156 8.20 -2.02 -6.47
N ALA A 157 7.91 -2.23 -5.17
CA ALA A 157 8.89 -2.22 -4.08
C ALA A 157 9.58 -3.59 -3.81
N SER A 158 8.94 -4.73 -4.14
CA SER A 158 9.50 -6.08 -3.92
C SER A 158 10.11 -6.71 -5.17
N SER A 159 9.81 -6.20 -6.38
CA SER A 159 10.70 -6.39 -7.54
C SER A 159 11.91 -5.45 -7.52
N SER A 160 12.00 -4.56 -6.54
CA SER A 160 13.22 -3.83 -6.19
C SER A 160 13.95 -4.41 -4.96
N ALA A 161 13.46 -5.52 -4.39
CA ALA A 161 14.21 -6.37 -3.47
C ALA A 161 14.80 -7.63 -4.13
N SER A 162 14.47 -7.92 -5.40
CA SER A 162 15.45 -8.53 -6.29
C SER A 162 16.45 -7.44 -6.62
N SER A 163 17.50 -7.34 -5.79
CA SER A 163 18.75 -6.62 -6.04
C SER A 163 18.68 -5.77 -7.30
N ALA A 164 18.22 -4.52 -7.18
CA ALA A 164 18.32 -3.56 -8.26
C ALA A 164 19.75 -3.66 -8.78
N ASP A 165 19.90 -4.09 -10.04
CA ASP A 165 21.19 -4.15 -10.69
C ASP A 165 21.85 -2.78 -10.52
N ASP A 166 23.13 -2.74 -10.16
CA ASP A 166 23.88 -1.52 -9.85
C ASP A 166 23.72 -0.45 -10.97
N GLY A 167 23.36 -0.88 -12.19
CA GLY A 167 23.04 -0.05 -13.33
C GLY A 167 21.82 0.89 -13.21
N VAL A 168 20.80 0.63 -12.38
CA VAL A 168 19.63 1.54 -12.29
C VAL A 168 19.96 2.86 -11.59
N PHE A 169 20.94 2.85 -10.68
CA PHE A 169 21.45 4.04 -10.00
C PHE A 169 22.49 4.80 -10.84
N ALA A 170 22.96 4.22 -11.95
CA ALA A 170 23.97 4.82 -12.83
C ALA A 170 23.39 5.89 -13.78
N THR A 171 22.07 5.91 -14.01
CA THR A 171 21.44 6.91 -14.88
C THR A 171 21.30 8.24 -14.12
N PRO A 172 21.80 9.39 -14.65
CA PRO A 172 21.66 10.67 -13.98
C PRO A 172 20.20 11.00 -13.64
N TYR A 173 19.95 11.44 -12.40
CA TYR A 173 18.60 11.69 -11.87
C TYR A 173 17.70 12.57 -12.76
N GLN A 174 18.32 13.52 -13.47
CA GLN A 174 17.62 14.42 -14.38
C GLN A 174 17.27 13.80 -15.74
N SER A 175 17.91 12.69 -16.10
CA SER A 175 17.66 11.93 -17.33
C SER A 175 16.67 10.78 -17.14
N GLN A 176 16.26 10.53 -15.90
CA GLN A 176 15.30 9.48 -15.58
C GLN A 176 13.85 9.91 -15.87
N THR A 177 13.09 9.01 -16.44
CA THR A 177 11.66 9.15 -16.74
C THR A 177 10.85 8.10 -15.96
N GLY A 178 9.58 8.39 -15.72
CA GLY A 178 8.68 7.51 -14.96
C GLY A 178 8.35 8.03 -13.56
N LEU A 179 7.44 7.32 -12.90
CA LEU A 179 6.88 7.67 -11.59
C LEU A 179 7.89 7.49 -10.45
N THR A 180 8.80 6.51 -10.57
CA THR A 180 9.87 6.27 -9.59
C THR A 180 11.20 6.76 -10.14
N LYS A 181 11.89 7.60 -9.38
CA LYS A 181 13.27 7.97 -9.66
C LYS A 181 14.24 7.28 -8.72
N TYR A 182 15.46 7.01 -9.18
CA TYR A 182 16.55 6.38 -8.46
C TYR A 182 17.64 7.41 -8.19
N ALA A 183 17.86 7.75 -6.93
CA ALA A 183 18.91 8.67 -6.54
C ALA A 183 20.19 7.91 -6.15
N PRO A 184 21.37 8.32 -6.63
CA PRO A 184 22.63 7.75 -6.15
C PRO A 184 22.86 8.08 -4.67
N MET A 185 23.65 7.26 -3.99
CA MET A 185 24.04 7.52 -2.61
C MET A 185 24.84 8.83 -2.54
N GLY A 186 24.50 9.70 -1.57
CA GLY A 186 25.30 10.88 -1.28
C GLY A 186 26.73 10.50 -0.87
N LEU A 187 27.70 11.33 -1.24
CA LEU A 187 29.08 11.17 -0.78
C LEU A 187 29.12 11.20 0.75
N MET A 188 29.71 10.17 1.36
CA MET A 188 29.93 10.20 2.80
C MET A 188 30.90 11.33 3.16
N PRO A 189 30.60 12.13 4.19
CA PRO A 189 31.51 13.17 4.63
C PRO A 189 32.84 12.54 5.08
N GLY A 190 33.95 13.17 4.70
CA GLY A 190 35.27 12.79 5.20
C GLY A 190 35.38 13.00 6.72
N THR A 191 36.35 12.32 7.34
CA THR A 191 36.59 12.37 8.80
C THR A 191 37.24 13.68 9.28
N THR A 192 37.67 14.54 8.35
CA THR A 192 38.33 15.81 8.66
C THR A 192 37.79 16.92 7.77
N ILE A 193 37.42 18.05 8.37
CA ILE A 193 37.10 19.27 7.63
C ILE A 193 38.42 19.96 7.28
N THR A 194 38.90 19.73 6.05
CA THR A 194 40.15 20.34 5.53
C THR A 194 39.91 21.57 4.67
N ALA A 195 38.64 21.86 4.33
CA ALA A 195 38.28 22.99 3.49
C ALA A 195 38.29 24.31 4.30
N THR A 196 39.15 25.24 3.90
CA THR A 196 39.22 26.61 4.43
C THR A 196 38.51 27.65 3.57
N ASN A 197 38.02 27.24 2.39
CA ASN A 197 37.28 28.12 1.48
C ASN A 197 35.79 28.10 1.84
N THR A 198 35.25 29.25 2.24
CA THR A 198 33.84 29.43 2.63
C THR A 198 32.93 29.81 1.45
N SER A 199 33.44 29.78 0.22
CA SER A 199 32.64 30.10 -0.96
C SER A 199 31.57 29.02 -1.16
N PRO A 200 30.29 29.39 -1.41
CA PRO A 200 29.23 28.43 -1.70
C PRO A 200 29.61 27.52 -2.87
N GLN A 201 29.37 26.21 -2.75
CA GLN A 201 29.67 25.24 -3.82
C GLN A 201 28.87 25.50 -5.09
N TYR A 202 27.70 26.14 -4.98
CA TYR A 202 26.83 26.49 -6.08
C TYR A 202 26.45 27.97 -5.98
N PRO A 203 26.33 28.69 -7.12
CA PRO A 203 25.75 30.03 -7.12
C PRO A 203 24.32 29.96 -6.58
N THR A 204 23.85 31.03 -5.94
CA THR A 204 22.45 31.16 -5.52
C THR A 204 21.56 30.98 -6.74
N SER A 205 20.82 29.88 -6.79
CA SER A 205 19.86 29.62 -7.86
C SER A 205 18.68 30.58 -7.74
N SER A 206 18.22 31.14 -8.86
CA SER A 206 16.93 31.82 -8.91
C SER A 206 15.83 30.79 -8.61
N ALA A 207 15.09 30.99 -7.54
CA ALA A 207 13.92 30.17 -7.23
C ALA A 207 12.68 30.83 -7.83
N ASP A 208 12.07 30.19 -8.81
CA ASP A 208 10.74 30.58 -9.29
C ASP A 208 9.72 30.07 -8.27
N ILE A 209 9.22 30.98 -7.43
CA ILE A 209 8.15 30.66 -6.50
C ILE A 209 6.84 30.57 -7.29
N ALA A 210 6.16 29.43 -7.19
CA ALA A 210 4.88 29.24 -7.85
C ALA A 210 3.85 30.25 -7.31
N THR A 211 3.34 31.13 -8.18
CA THR A 211 2.28 32.10 -7.87
C THR A 211 0.87 31.56 -8.15
N GLY A 212 0.76 30.30 -8.62
CA GLY A 212 -0.48 29.61 -8.92
C GLY A 212 -0.34 28.09 -8.79
N TYR A 213 -1.44 27.36 -9.00
CA TYR A 213 -1.45 25.91 -8.91
C TYR A 213 -0.61 25.27 -10.02
N LEU A 214 0.37 24.46 -9.62
CA LEU A 214 1.19 23.66 -10.52
C LEU A 214 0.41 22.44 -11.03
N SER A 215 0.79 21.94 -12.20
CA SER A 215 0.30 20.68 -12.74
C SER A 215 0.53 19.53 -11.76
N PRO A 216 -0.30 18.46 -11.81
CA PRO A 216 -0.08 17.28 -10.98
C PRO A 216 1.35 16.74 -11.12
N PRO A 217 1.97 16.29 -10.02
CA PRO A 217 3.34 15.78 -10.04
C PRO A 217 3.44 14.55 -10.94
N THR A 218 4.52 14.49 -11.73
CA THR A 218 4.82 13.36 -12.63
C THR A 218 5.67 12.28 -11.97
N ILE A 219 6.15 12.53 -10.75
CA ILE A 219 7.00 11.64 -9.95
C ILE A 219 6.24 11.32 -8.67
N ASP A 220 6.09 10.03 -8.37
CA ASP A 220 5.40 9.51 -7.19
C ASP A 220 6.38 9.25 -6.04
N THR A 221 7.57 8.70 -6.35
CA THR A 221 8.57 8.39 -5.31
C THR A 221 10.01 8.46 -5.82
N THR A 222 10.95 8.55 -4.87
CA THR A 222 12.39 8.46 -5.15
C THR A 222 13.02 7.41 -4.24
N LEU A 223 13.68 6.42 -4.83
CA LEU A 223 14.45 5.41 -4.13
C LEU A 223 15.92 5.80 -4.14
N THR A 224 16.51 6.00 -2.96
CA THR A 224 17.94 6.24 -2.82
C THR A 224 18.67 4.92 -2.70
N GLN A 225 19.83 4.81 -3.37
CA GLN A 225 20.69 3.64 -3.27
C GLN A 225 20.99 3.32 -1.79
N PRO A 226 20.84 2.05 -1.35
CA PRO A 226 21.07 1.67 0.03
C PRO A 226 22.52 1.91 0.46
N GLN A 227 22.70 2.29 1.73
CA GLN A 227 24.02 2.58 2.27
C GLN A 227 24.86 1.30 2.38
N THR A 228 26.05 1.30 1.76
CA THR A 228 27.01 0.18 1.84
C THR A 228 27.97 0.29 3.02
N ALA A 229 28.00 1.44 3.70
CA ALA A 229 28.86 1.65 4.86
C ALA A 229 28.29 0.95 6.11
N SER A 230 29.17 0.24 6.81
CA SER A 230 28.92 -0.29 8.15
C SER A 230 29.66 0.55 9.18
N PHE A 231 29.00 0.86 10.30
CA PHE A 231 29.60 1.58 11.41
C PHE A 231 29.69 0.65 12.62
N ALA A 232 30.90 0.48 13.15
CA ALA A 232 31.08 -0.16 14.44
C ALA A 232 31.04 0.93 15.53
N SER A 233 30.03 0.88 16.41
CA SER A 233 30.06 1.67 17.64
C SER A 233 30.78 0.85 18.72
N HIS A 234 31.63 1.52 19.49
CA HIS A 234 32.24 0.96 20.69
C HIS A 234 31.80 1.81 21.88
N ALA A 235 31.62 1.18 23.04
CA ALA A 235 31.34 1.92 24.27
C ALA A 235 32.47 2.93 24.53
N ASN A 236 32.13 4.17 24.85
CA ASN A 236 33.15 5.12 25.30
C ASN A 236 33.68 4.65 26.66
N THR A 237 34.89 4.09 26.69
CA THR A 237 35.53 3.57 27.91
C THR A 237 36.21 4.66 28.73
N VAL A 238 36.19 5.91 28.26
CA VAL A 238 36.74 7.04 28.99
C VAL A 238 35.78 7.45 30.11
N ALA A 239 36.30 7.59 31.33
CA ALA A 239 35.54 8.10 32.46
C ALA A 239 34.96 9.49 32.14
N ALA A 240 33.74 9.76 32.62
CA ALA A 240 33.13 11.07 32.47
C ALA A 240 34.10 12.16 32.96
N ALA A 241 34.33 13.18 32.13
CA ALA A 241 35.14 14.32 32.53
C ALA A 241 34.57 14.93 33.82
N SER A 242 35.45 15.37 34.72
CA SER A 242 35.04 16.11 35.90
C SER A 242 34.22 17.35 35.50
N MET A 243 33.24 17.69 36.32
CA MET A 243 32.49 18.93 36.13
C MET A 243 33.47 20.11 36.04
N PRO A 244 33.27 21.06 35.10
CA PRO A 244 34.14 22.22 34.97
C PRO A 244 34.20 22.97 36.30
N THR A 245 35.39 23.32 36.75
CA THR A 245 35.63 24.10 37.98
C THR A 245 35.95 25.56 37.65
N GLY A 246 35.70 26.48 38.58
CA GLY A 246 36.05 27.90 38.42
C GLY A 246 35.14 28.67 37.48
N ASP A 247 35.70 29.55 36.65
CA ASP A 247 34.94 30.51 35.83
C ASP A 247 34.05 29.86 34.77
N MET A 248 34.44 28.69 34.26
CA MET A 248 33.64 27.93 33.30
C MET A 248 32.34 27.40 33.92
N ALA A 249 32.37 27.04 35.21
CA ALA A 249 31.18 26.59 35.95
C ALA A 249 30.16 27.72 36.10
N LYS A 250 30.63 28.94 36.38
CA LYS A 250 29.80 30.15 36.46
C LYS A 250 29.17 30.49 35.11
N PHE A 251 29.94 30.44 34.03
CA PHE A 251 29.41 30.75 32.69
C PHE A 251 28.30 29.79 32.25
N LEU A 252 28.44 28.48 32.55
CA LEU A 252 27.42 27.49 32.22
C LEU A 252 26.17 27.55 33.12
N ALA A 253 26.28 28.15 34.30
CA ALA A 253 25.17 28.33 35.25
C ALA A 253 24.45 29.69 35.12
N ARG A 254 24.86 30.56 34.19
CA ARG A 254 24.34 31.93 34.03
C ARG A 254 22.84 32.06 33.79
N TRP A 255 22.18 31.00 33.35
CA TRP A 255 20.72 30.97 33.15
C TRP A 255 19.94 30.77 34.45
N LYS A 256 20.62 30.43 35.55
CA LYS A 256 20.03 30.26 36.88
C LYS A 256 19.99 31.56 37.70
N ASP A 257 20.67 32.60 37.22
CA ASP A 257 20.64 33.96 37.78
C ASP A 257 19.53 34.77 37.10
#